data_AF-A0A2A6Q781-F1
#
_entry.id   AF-A0A2A6Q781-F1
#
_cell.length_a   1.000
_cell.length_b   1.000
_cell.length_c   1.000
_cell.angle_alpha   90.00
_cell.angle_beta   90.00
_cell.angle_gamma   90.00
#
_symmetry.space_group_name_H-M   'P 1'
#
loop_
_entity.id
_entity.type
_entity.pdbx_description
1 polymer ?
#
loop_
_entity_poly.entity_id
_entity_poly.type
_entity_poly.pdbx_seq_one_letter_code
_entity_poly.pdbx_strand_id
1 'polypeptide(L)'
;MIIVTYLADDNARNRRRARRQAQREQATQEQRLARKIALKLSGCVRADKAASLGSLLGKKTDEVERKQNRIYYRKPRSEMGVTCVGRQKMKLGSKPLI
;
A
#
# COMPACT_ATOMS: atom_id res chain seq x y z
N MET A 1 3.10 -48.15 -39.52
CA MET A 1 2.11 -48.40 -38.46
C MET A 1 1.39 -47.09 -38.16
N ILE A 2 0.34 -46.79 -38.91
CA ILE A 2 -0.50 -45.59 -38.72
C ILE A 2 -1.84 -46.12 -38.23
N ILE A 3 -2.02 -46.11 -36.91
CA ILE A 3 -3.29 -46.50 -36.29
C ILE A 3 -4.28 -45.40 -36.64
N VAL A 4 -5.29 -45.76 -37.44
CA VAL A 4 -6.37 -44.89 -37.89
C VAL A 4 -7.14 -44.39 -36.66
N THR A 5 -6.79 -43.21 -36.16
CA THR A 5 -7.54 -42.50 -35.10
C THR A 5 -8.82 -41.83 -35.62
N TYR A 6 -8.99 -41.76 -36.95
CA TYR A 6 -10.10 -41.10 -37.65
C TYR A 6 -11.50 -41.67 -37.36
N LEU A 7 -11.62 -42.91 -36.88
CA LEU A 7 -12.92 -43.55 -36.60
C LEU A 7 -13.35 -43.50 -35.12
N ALA A 8 -12.50 -42.98 -34.21
CA ALA A 8 -12.77 -43.02 -32.77
C ALA A 8 -13.57 -41.80 -32.25
N ASP A 9 -13.61 -40.70 -33.02
CA ASP A 9 -14.19 -39.44 -32.56
C ASP A 9 -15.72 -39.38 -32.71
N ASP A 10 -16.32 -40.16 -33.61
CA ASP A 10 -17.77 -40.17 -33.85
C ASP A 10 -18.52 -41.24 -33.02
N ASN A 11 -18.19 -41.35 -31.73
CA ASN A 11 -18.98 -42.13 -30.79
C ASN A 11 -20.10 -41.27 -30.17
N ALA A 12 -21.21 -41.92 -29.79
CA ALA A 12 -22.38 -41.22 -29.23
C ALA A 12 -22.04 -40.37 -27.99
N ARG A 13 -21.00 -40.76 -27.25
CA ARG A 13 -20.51 -40.05 -26.06
C ARG A 13 -19.85 -38.73 -26.43
N ASN A 14 -19.07 -38.68 -27.51
CA ASN A 14 -18.43 -37.47 -28.02
C ASN A 14 -19.47 -36.50 -28.61
N ARG A 15 -20.46 -37.00 -29.37
CA ARG A 15 -21.59 -36.17 -29.82
C ARG A 15 -22.38 -35.56 -28.66
N ARG A 16 -22.56 -36.31 -27.56
CA ARG A 16 -23.18 -35.81 -26.31
C ARG A 16 -22.32 -34.77 -25.60
N ARG A 17 -20.99 -34.92 -25.62
CA ARG A 17 -20.04 -33.94 -25.07
C ARG A 17 -20.04 -32.64 -25.87
N ALA A 18 -20.00 -32.73 -27.20
CA ALA A 18 -20.05 -31.58 -28.11
C ALA A 18 -21.32 -30.74 -27.90
N ARG A 19 -22.50 -31.37 -27.82
CA ARG A 19 -23.77 -30.68 -27.53
C ARG A 19 -23.80 -29.95 -26.18
N ARG A 20 -23.03 -30.43 -25.19
CA ARG A 20 -22.97 -29.86 -23.84
C ARG A 20 -21.72 -29.03 -23.59
N GLN A 21 -20.91 -28.79 -24.63
CA GLN A 21 -19.64 -28.13 -24.48
C GLN A 21 -19.83 -26.70 -23.93
N ALA A 22 -20.76 -25.94 -24.50
CA ALA A 22 -21.12 -24.60 -24.02
C ALA A 22 -21.56 -24.60 -22.54
N GLN A 23 -22.42 -25.55 -22.14
CA GLN A 23 -22.86 -25.66 -20.74
C GLN A 23 -21.71 -26.00 -19.78
N ARG A 24 -20.76 -26.82 -20.22
CA ARG A 24 -19.58 -27.17 -19.42
C ARG A 24 -18.61 -26.00 -19.32
N GLU A 25 -18.42 -25.28 -20.41
CA GLU A 25 -17.60 -24.06 -20.42
C GLU A 25 -18.19 -23.02 -19.47
N GLN A 26 -19.51 -22.78 -19.53
CA GLN A 26 -20.22 -21.91 -18.58
C GLN A 26 -20.03 -22.38 -17.13
N ALA A 27 -20.30 -23.66 -16.83
CA ALA A 27 -20.14 -24.20 -15.48
C ALA A 27 -18.69 -24.11 -14.96
N THR A 28 -17.69 -24.28 -15.83
CA THR A 28 -16.28 -24.10 -15.45
C THR A 28 -15.91 -22.64 -15.20
N GLN A 29 -16.46 -21.70 -15.98
CA GLN A 29 -16.27 -20.26 -15.76
C GLN A 29 -16.93 -19.82 -14.45
N GLU A 30 -18.15 -20.28 -14.18
CA GLU A 30 -18.87 -20.02 -12.93
C GLU A 30 -18.13 -20.59 -11.73
N GLN A 31 -17.61 -21.83 -11.80
CA GLN A 31 -16.78 -22.40 -10.74
C GLN A 31 -15.49 -21.61 -10.52
N ARG A 32 -14.84 -21.12 -11.59
CA ARG A 32 -13.63 -20.27 -11.47
C ARG A 32 -13.97 -18.94 -10.80
N LEU A 33 -15.07 -18.31 -11.18
CA LEU A 33 -15.54 -17.07 -10.57
C LEU A 33 -15.90 -17.27 -9.10
N ALA A 34 -16.64 -18.33 -8.77
CA ALA A 34 -17.00 -18.68 -7.40
C ALA A 34 -15.76 -18.91 -6.52
N ARG A 35 -14.74 -19.61 -7.03
CA ARG A 35 -13.44 -19.78 -6.32
C ARG A 35 -12.72 -18.45 -6.11
N LYS A 36 -12.73 -17.56 -7.10
CA LYS A 36 -12.10 -16.22 -6.98
C LYS A 36 -12.82 -15.35 -5.96
N ILE A 37 -14.15 -15.38 -5.96
CA ILE A 37 -14.98 -14.69 -4.96
C ILE A 37 -14.73 -15.28 -3.57
N ALA A 38 -14.76 -16.60 -3.43
CA ALA A 38 -14.47 -17.28 -2.17
C ALA A 38 -13.07 -16.95 -1.65
N LEU A 39 -12.05 -16.88 -2.51
CA LEU A 39 -10.68 -16.50 -2.12
C LEU A 39 -10.58 -15.02 -1.69
N LYS A 40 -11.34 -14.13 -2.34
CA LYS A 40 -11.42 -12.71 -1.97
C LYS A 40 -12.15 -12.53 -0.63
N LEU A 41 -13.26 -13.25 -0.44
CA LEU A 41 -14.05 -13.23 0.80
C LEU A 41 -13.38 -13.97 1.95
N SER A 42 -12.58 -15.01 1.67
CA SER A 42 -11.82 -15.76 2.68
C SER A 42 -10.67 -14.95 3.26
N GLY A 43 -10.50 -13.71 2.82
CA GLY A 43 -9.65 -12.72 3.46
C GLY A 43 -8.17 -13.08 3.42
N CYS A 44 -7.45 -12.44 2.51
CA CYS A 44 -6.08 -12.09 2.86
C CYS A 44 -6.15 -10.97 3.90
N VAL A 45 -6.39 -11.34 5.18
CA VAL A 45 -6.41 -10.39 6.33
C VAL A 45 -5.19 -9.48 6.29
N ARG A 46 -4.08 -9.96 5.74
CA ARG A 46 -2.82 -9.25 5.56
C ARG A 46 -2.86 -8.13 4.50
N ALA A 47 -3.54 -8.32 3.36
CA ALA A 47 -3.56 -7.33 2.28
C ALA A 47 -4.55 -6.20 2.56
N ASP A 48 -5.76 -6.51 3.04
CA ASP A 48 -6.74 -5.48 3.39
C ASP A 48 -6.29 -4.66 4.60
N LYS A 49 -5.62 -5.31 5.57
CA LYS A 49 -4.96 -4.63 6.70
C LYS A 49 -3.72 -3.85 6.28
N ALA A 50 -2.94 -4.31 5.30
CA ALA A 50 -1.81 -3.54 4.78
C ALA A 50 -2.27 -2.31 3.99
N ALA A 51 -3.33 -2.43 3.19
CA ALA A 51 -3.93 -1.32 2.47
C ALA A 51 -4.57 -0.29 3.42
N SER A 52 -5.18 -0.73 4.52
CA SER A 52 -5.75 0.18 5.52
C SER A 52 -4.69 0.86 6.40
N LEU A 53 -3.54 0.23 6.64
CA LEU A 53 -2.44 0.79 7.45
C LEU A 53 -1.50 1.72 6.66
N GLY A 54 -1.45 1.63 5.33
CA GLY A 54 -0.56 2.44 4.49
C GLY A 54 -0.82 3.96 4.53
N SER A 55 -2.03 4.36 4.94
CA SER A 55 -2.46 5.77 4.97
C SER A 55 -2.38 6.42 6.36
N LEU A 56 -2.05 5.66 7.41
CA LEU A 56 -2.03 6.12 8.80
C LEU A 56 -0.65 6.65 9.26
N LEU A 57 0.33 6.76 8.36
CA LEU A 57 1.58 7.47 8.61
C LEU A 57 1.39 9.00 8.47
N GLY A 58 0.39 9.52 9.18
CA GLY A 58 0.24 10.93 9.46
C GLY A 58 1.15 11.34 10.61
N LYS A 59 2.45 11.51 10.34
CA LYS A 59 3.36 12.20 11.27
C LYS A 59 4.31 13.08 10.49
N LYS A 60 3.88 14.31 10.21
CA LYS A 60 4.76 15.34 9.61
C LYS A 60 4.86 16.62 10.45
N THR A 61 3.94 16.86 11.38
CA THR A 61 3.94 18.08 12.20
C THR A 61 4.93 17.98 13.36
N ASP A 62 4.82 16.95 14.20
CA ASP A 62 5.66 16.80 15.39
C ASP A 62 7.14 16.55 15.06
N GLU A 63 7.43 15.87 13.95
CA GLU A 63 8.81 15.60 13.52
C GLU A 63 9.55 16.87 13.12
N VAL A 64 8.83 17.83 12.52
CA VAL A 64 9.41 19.10 12.07
C VAL A 64 9.80 19.96 13.27
N GLU A 65 8.92 20.11 14.26
CA GLU A 65 9.21 20.85 15.49
C GLU A 65 10.36 20.23 16.29
N ARG A 66 10.35 18.89 16.46
CA ARG A 66 11.43 18.17 17.15
C ARG A 66 12.79 18.35 16.47
N LYS A 67 12.83 18.33 15.13
CA LYS A 67 14.07 18.50 14.37
C LYS A 67 14.63 19.92 14.50
N GLN A 68 13.77 20.94 14.44
CA GLN A 68 14.20 22.35 14.60
C GLN A 68 14.77 22.59 16.00
N ASN A 69 14.07 22.15 17.05
CA ASN A 69 14.53 22.31 18.44
C ASN A 69 15.87 21.62 18.70
N ARG A 70 16.10 20.43 18.11
CA ARG A 70 17.38 19.71 18.20
C ARG A 70 18.55 20.49 17.59
N ILE A 71 18.29 21.29 16.56
CA ILE A 71 19.32 22.05 15.85
C ILE A 71 19.60 23.36 16.57
N TYR A 72 18.56 24.13 16.93
CA TYR A 72 18.71 25.47 17.48
C TYR A 72 19.20 25.48 18.94
N TYR A 73 18.69 24.58 19.78
CA TYR A 73 19.02 24.52 21.21
C TYR A 73 20.04 23.42 21.54
N ARG A 74 20.91 23.07 20.58
CA ARG A 74 21.93 22.03 20.77
C ARG A 74 23.03 22.53 21.70
N LYS A 75 23.48 21.67 22.63
CA LYS A 75 24.70 21.93 23.41
C LYS A 75 25.92 22.05 22.46
N PRO A 76 26.89 22.93 22.76
CA PRO A 76 28.13 23.03 22.00
C PRO A 76 28.80 21.66 21.88
N ARG A 77 29.35 21.36 20.69
CA ARG A 77 29.89 20.03 20.41
C ARG A 77 31.26 19.79 21.05
N SER A 78 32.02 20.85 21.28
CA SER A 78 33.33 20.81 21.95
C SER A 78 33.19 21.25 23.40
N GLU A 79 34.14 20.81 24.23
CA GLU A 79 34.26 21.22 25.63
C GLU A 79 34.62 22.71 25.79
N MET A 80 34.93 23.40 24.68
CA MET A 80 35.26 24.83 24.61
C MET A 80 34.07 25.77 24.89
N GLY A 81 32.84 25.24 24.99
CA GLY A 81 31.65 26.04 25.29
C GLY A 81 31.14 26.88 24.11
N VAL A 82 30.40 27.95 24.40
CA VAL A 82 29.81 28.84 23.37
C VAL A 82 30.90 29.71 22.75
N THR A 83 31.01 29.70 21.42
CA THR A 83 32.10 30.39 20.70
C THR A 83 31.79 31.83 20.29
N CYS A 84 30.56 32.31 20.52
CA CYS A 84 30.13 33.65 20.16
C CYS A 84 29.28 34.28 21.27
N VAL A 85 29.14 35.61 21.25
CA VAL A 85 28.38 36.36 22.27
C VAL A 85 27.27 37.19 21.65
N GLY A 86 26.04 37.00 22.13
CA GLY A 86 24.90 37.83 21.78
C GLY A 86 24.96 39.17 22.49
N ARG A 87 25.47 40.21 21.83
CA ARG A 87 25.57 41.58 22.39
C ARG A 87 24.33 42.41 22.06
N GLN A 88 23.14 41.86 22.29
CA GLN A 88 21.90 42.55 21.97
C GLN A 88 21.80 43.85 22.78
N LYS A 89 21.49 44.96 22.08
CA LYS A 89 21.28 46.29 22.68
C LYS A 89 19.97 46.85 22.14
N MET A 90 19.22 47.49 23.03
CA MET A 90 18.00 48.20 22.67
C MET A 90 18.24 49.69 22.85
N LYS A 91 17.86 50.48 21.85
CA LYS A 91 17.78 51.93 21.97
C LYS A 91 16.36 52.29 22.36
N LEU A 92 16.20 53.19 23.32
CA LEU A 92 14.91 53.74 23.70
C LEU A 92 14.59 54.93 22.80
N GLY A 93 13.35 55.00 22.33
CA GLY A 93 12.80 56.16 21.63
C GLY A 93 11.66 56.75 22.46
N SER A 94 11.32 58.02 22.20
CA SER A 94 10.14 58.62 22.81
C SER A 94 8.87 57.93 22.26
N LYS A 95 8.09 57.36 23.16
CA LYS A 95 6.75 56.83 22.85
C LYS A 95 5.74 57.76 23.51
N PRO A 96 4.94 58.52 22.73
CA PRO A 96 3.89 59.35 23.31
C PRO A 96 2.87 58.45 24.00
N LEU A 97 2.48 58.86 25.20
CA LEU A 97 1.42 58.23 25.97
C LEU A 97 0.32 59.28 26.08
N ILE A 98 -0.49 59.38 25.02
CA ILE A 98 -1.64 60.31 24.92
C ILE A 98 -1.21 61.75 24.65
#